data_AF-A0AAN0RY03-F1
#
_entry.id   AF-A0AAN0RY03-F1
#
_cell.length_a   1.000
_cell.length_b   1.000
_cell.length_c   1.000
_cell.angle_alpha   90.00
_cell.angle_beta   90.00
_cell.angle_gamma   90.00
#
_symmetry.space_group_name_H-M   'P 1'
#
loop_
_entity.id
_entity.type
_entity.pdbx_description
1 polymer ?
#
loop_
_entity_poly.entity_id
_entity_poly.type
_entity_poly.pdbx_seq_one_letter_code
_entity_poly.pdbx_strand_id
1 'polypeptide(L)'
;MSEADDRLVLATLARLRRVREMRSQIARVAAARQQRVAAQSRRALDDAHAQLAQQLAAKAAIQTRLAGDVREARALQDAAADTRTFDRRIGSASASVSEAAHVHRGHEATLADLQRAARKAKAAEDKLDKAGEKALHARAARLERAADEVADGYAVRRFATAAGWAGDAGVDAAAHAAGHAGAQPEATAAFDAQMGAHPAGAETGATADGPRPDESPPATPPDASERRC
;
A
#
# COMPACT_ATOMS: atom_id res chain seq x y z
N MET A 1 -7.61 -3.33 28.78
CA MET A 1 -6.38 -3.78 28.10
C MET A 1 -5.20 -3.35 28.93
N SER A 2 -4.30 -4.28 29.24
CA SER A 2 -3.12 -4.06 30.06
C SER A 2 -1.94 -3.55 29.22
N GLU A 3 -0.95 -2.92 29.86
CA GLU A 3 0.31 -2.55 29.21
C GLU A 3 1.04 -3.78 28.61
N ALA A 4 0.88 -4.94 29.24
CA ALA A 4 1.40 -6.21 28.72
C ALA A 4 0.77 -6.58 27.36
N ASP A 5 -0.55 -6.36 27.21
CA ASP A 5 -1.28 -6.62 25.96
C ASP A 5 -0.78 -5.69 24.84
N ASP A 6 -0.57 -4.41 25.17
CA ASP A 6 -0.05 -3.42 24.21
C ASP A 6 1.36 -3.77 23.72
N ARG A 7 2.24 -4.24 24.62
CA ARG A 7 3.58 -4.71 24.24
C ARG A 7 3.52 -5.93 23.32
N LEU A 8 2.60 -6.86 23.57
CA LEU A 8 2.38 -8.03 22.70
C LEU A 8 1.86 -7.61 21.31
N VAL A 9 0.90 -6.68 21.25
CA VAL A 9 0.38 -6.15 19.98
C VAL A 9 1.48 -5.46 19.18
N LEU A 10 2.29 -4.61 19.82
CA LEU A 10 3.40 -3.94 19.13
C LEU A 10 4.48 -4.93 18.66
N ALA A 11 4.79 -5.95 19.46
CA ALA A 11 5.75 -6.99 19.07
C ALA A 11 5.26 -7.83 17.87
N THR A 12 3.97 -8.16 17.83
CA THR A 12 3.36 -8.88 16.70
C THR A 12 3.30 -8.01 15.45
N LEU A 13 2.92 -6.74 15.55
CA LEU A 13 2.97 -5.78 14.43
C LEU A 13 4.39 -5.61 13.89
N ALA A 14 5.40 -5.48 14.76
CA ALA A 14 6.80 -5.39 14.35
C ALA A 14 7.26 -6.66 13.61
N ARG A 15 6.83 -7.85 14.06
CA ARG A 15 7.11 -9.11 13.34
C ARG A 15 6.44 -9.14 11.97
N LEU A 16 5.18 -8.73 11.87
CA LEU A 16 4.45 -8.67 10.61
C LEU A 16 5.07 -7.67 9.63
N ARG A 17 5.52 -6.51 10.13
CA ARG A 17 6.24 -5.49 9.35
C ARG A 17 7.49 -6.08 8.72
N ARG A 18 8.36 -6.75 9.50
CA ARG A 18 9.58 -7.41 8.97
C ARG A 18 9.27 -8.42 7.86
N VAL A 19 8.25 -9.25 8.04
CA VAL A 19 7.84 -10.24 7.02
C VAL A 19 7.34 -9.55 5.75
N ARG A 20 6.59 -8.46 5.89
CA ARG A 20 6.01 -7.73 4.76
C ARG A 20 7.03 -6.89 4.01
N GLU A 21 7.97 -6.28 4.72
CA GLU A 21 9.13 -5.62 4.16
C GLU A 21 9.96 -6.61 3.34
N MET A 22 10.26 -7.79 3.88
CA MET A 22 10.95 -8.85 3.13
C MET A 22 10.18 -9.22 1.85
N ARG A 23 8.85 -9.37 1.91
CA ARG A 23 8.03 -9.63 0.71
C ARG A 23 8.04 -8.47 -0.29
N SER A 24 8.06 -7.22 0.18
CA SER A 24 8.12 -6.02 -0.68
C SER A 24 9.49 -5.91 -1.36
N GLN A 25 10.57 -6.28 -0.66
CA GLN A 25 11.91 -6.39 -1.22
C GLN A 25 12.00 -7.49 -2.28
N ILE A 26 11.47 -8.70 -2.00
CA ILE A 26 11.44 -9.80 -2.99
C ILE A 26 10.68 -9.38 -4.25
N ALA A 27 9.52 -8.74 -4.11
CA ALA A 27 8.74 -8.26 -5.24
C ALA A 27 9.50 -7.22 -6.08
N ARG A 28 10.19 -6.27 -5.43
CA ARG A 28 11.04 -5.27 -6.10
C ARG A 28 12.20 -5.91 -6.84
N VAL A 29 12.89 -6.87 -6.23
CA VAL A 29 14.01 -7.60 -6.84
C VAL A 29 13.52 -8.42 -8.03
N ALA A 30 12.40 -9.11 -7.90
CA ALA A 30 11.79 -9.86 -9.00
C ALA A 30 11.44 -8.94 -10.18
N ALA A 31 10.80 -7.79 -9.92
CA ALA A 31 10.50 -6.80 -10.94
C ALA A 31 11.78 -6.26 -11.62
N ALA A 32 12.82 -5.93 -10.84
CA ALA A 32 14.09 -5.44 -11.38
C ALA A 32 14.82 -6.50 -12.24
N ARG A 33 14.76 -7.78 -11.85
CA ARG A 33 15.26 -8.87 -12.68
C ARG A 33 14.47 -8.99 -13.98
N GLN A 34 13.14 -8.90 -13.90
CA GLN A 34 12.30 -8.97 -15.09
C GLN A 34 12.48 -7.78 -16.04
N GLN A 35 12.79 -6.58 -15.52
CA GLN A 35 13.16 -5.42 -16.34
C GLN A 35 14.40 -5.71 -17.19
N ARG A 36 15.41 -6.40 -16.62
CA ARG A 36 16.61 -6.79 -17.38
C ARG A 36 16.28 -7.80 -18.47
N VAL A 37 15.42 -8.78 -18.18
CA VAL A 37 14.96 -9.77 -19.18
C VAL A 37 14.18 -9.08 -20.29
N ALA A 38 13.26 -8.17 -19.97
CA ALA A 38 12.52 -7.39 -20.96
C ALA A 38 13.43 -6.50 -21.82
N ALA A 39 14.48 -5.92 -21.23
CA ALA A 39 15.48 -5.15 -21.98
C ALA A 39 16.33 -6.04 -22.90
N GLN A 40 16.68 -7.25 -22.47
CA GLN A 40 17.40 -8.24 -23.30
C GLN A 40 16.51 -8.73 -24.45
N SER A 41 15.23 -9.02 -24.20
CA SER A 41 14.31 -9.44 -25.25
C SER A 41 14.04 -8.34 -26.28
N ARG A 42 14.03 -7.07 -25.85
CA ARG A 42 13.97 -5.94 -26.77
C ARG A 42 15.20 -5.89 -27.69
N ARG A 43 16.40 -6.05 -27.14
CA ARG A 43 17.64 -6.10 -27.95
C ARG A 43 17.61 -7.25 -28.95
N ALA A 44 17.15 -8.44 -28.53
CA ALA A 44 17.01 -9.57 -29.43
C ALA A 44 16.00 -9.31 -30.58
N LEU A 45 14.93 -8.58 -30.29
CA LEU A 45 13.97 -8.14 -31.31
C LEU A 45 14.58 -7.14 -32.29
N ASP A 46 15.34 -6.17 -31.78
CA ASP A 46 16.07 -5.19 -32.59
C ASP A 46 17.11 -5.89 -33.51
N ASP A 47 17.83 -6.89 -32.98
CA ASP A 47 18.78 -7.70 -33.74
C ASP A 47 18.08 -8.52 -34.85
N ALA A 48 16.92 -9.12 -34.55
CA ALA A 48 16.12 -9.84 -35.55
C ALA A 48 15.61 -8.91 -36.67
N HIS A 49 15.17 -7.69 -36.31
CA HIS A 49 14.80 -6.66 -37.27
C HIS A 49 15.98 -6.25 -38.15
N ALA A 50 17.16 -6.06 -37.56
CA ALA A 50 18.38 -5.73 -38.29
C ALA A 50 18.77 -6.83 -39.28
N GLN A 51 18.68 -8.10 -38.87
CA GLN A 51 18.93 -9.24 -39.76
C GLN A 51 17.93 -9.29 -40.93
N LEU A 52 16.64 -9.08 -40.67
CA LEU A 52 15.62 -9.02 -41.72
C LEU A 52 15.90 -7.88 -42.71
N ALA A 53 16.22 -6.69 -42.20
CA ALA A 53 16.58 -5.54 -43.02
C ALA A 53 17.81 -5.79 -43.89
N GLN A 54 18.85 -6.47 -43.36
CA GLN A 54 20.03 -6.86 -44.12
C GLN A 54 19.69 -7.82 -45.27
N GLN A 55 18.81 -8.82 -45.04
CA GLN A 55 18.41 -9.74 -46.10
C GLN A 55 17.58 -9.04 -47.19
N LEU A 56 16.69 -8.12 -46.80
CA LEU A 56 15.92 -7.31 -47.74
C LEU A 56 16.82 -6.39 -48.57
N ALA A 57 17.78 -5.73 -47.94
CA ALA A 57 18.76 -4.88 -48.62
C ALA A 57 19.65 -5.69 -49.59
N ALA A 58 20.11 -6.88 -49.18
CA ALA A 58 20.89 -7.77 -50.04
C ALA A 58 20.09 -8.22 -51.27
N LYS A 59 18.81 -8.57 -51.08
CA LYS A 59 17.90 -8.90 -52.19
C LYS A 59 17.70 -7.70 -53.13
N ALA A 60 17.46 -6.50 -52.59
CA ALA A 60 17.30 -5.28 -53.39
C ALA A 60 18.58 -4.93 -54.18
N ALA A 61 19.76 -5.14 -53.60
CA ALA A 61 21.05 -4.95 -54.28
C ALA A 61 21.26 -5.93 -55.45
N ILE A 62 20.69 -7.13 -55.40
CA ILE A 62 20.69 -8.08 -56.52
C ILE A 62 19.71 -7.62 -57.60
N GLN A 63 18.50 -7.21 -57.21
CA GLN A 63 17.49 -6.72 -58.15
C GLN A 63 17.93 -5.48 -58.92
N THR A 64 18.59 -4.53 -58.24
CA THR A 64 19.15 -3.33 -58.89
C THR A 64 20.27 -3.66 -59.88
N ARG A 65 21.16 -4.62 -59.54
CA ARG A 65 22.19 -5.12 -60.48
C ARG A 65 21.59 -5.79 -61.71
N LEU A 66 20.47 -6.49 -61.56
CA LEU A 66 19.79 -7.18 -62.67
C LEU A 66 19.02 -6.23 -63.59
N ALA A 67 18.55 -5.10 -63.07
CA ALA A 67 17.82 -4.10 -63.86
C ALA A 67 18.71 -3.32 -64.85
N GLY A 68 20.04 -3.33 -64.68
CA GLY A 68 20.98 -2.48 -65.42
C GLY A 68 21.65 -3.07 -66.66
N ASP A 69 20.97 -3.93 -67.45
CA ASP A 69 21.47 -4.62 -68.68
C ASP A 69 22.15 -6.01 -68.50
N VAL A 70 21.51 -6.95 -67.80
CA VAL A 70 21.92 -8.37 -67.88
C VAL A 70 21.20 -9.06 -69.05
N ARG A 71 21.92 -9.33 -70.15
CA ARG A 71 21.39 -10.05 -71.33
C ARG A 71 21.83 -11.51 -71.42
N GLU A 72 22.74 -11.93 -70.56
CA GLU A 72 23.27 -13.28 -70.54
C GLU A 72 22.31 -14.23 -69.81
N ALA A 73 21.87 -15.29 -70.52
CA ALA A 73 20.90 -16.26 -69.99
C ALA A 73 21.38 -16.96 -68.71
N ARG A 74 22.69 -17.19 -68.56
CA ARG A 74 23.27 -17.80 -67.35
C ARG A 74 23.18 -16.87 -66.14
N ALA A 75 23.51 -15.60 -66.31
CA ALA A 75 23.41 -14.60 -65.24
C ALA A 75 21.95 -14.41 -64.77
N LEU A 76 20.96 -14.53 -65.67
CA LEU A 76 19.54 -14.52 -65.31
C LEU A 76 19.11 -15.78 -64.54
N GLN A 77 19.68 -16.95 -64.86
CA GLN A 77 19.42 -18.20 -64.13
C GLN A 77 20.02 -18.18 -62.72
N ASP A 78 21.25 -17.68 -62.58
CA ASP A 78 21.92 -17.54 -61.28
C ASP A 78 21.17 -16.55 -60.39
N ALA A 79 20.72 -15.43 -60.95
CA ALA A 79 19.84 -14.49 -60.27
C ALA A 79 18.50 -15.10 -59.82
N ALA A 80 17.89 -15.95 -60.63
CA ALA A 80 16.68 -16.66 -60.25
C ALA A 80 16.92 -17.70 -59.13
N ALA A 81 18.12 -18.28 -59.05
CA ALA A 81 18.52 -19.13 -57.93
C ALA A 81 18.76 -18.31 -56.65
N ASP A 82 19.44 -17.17 -56.77
CA ASP A 82 19.72 -16.27 -55.66
C ASP A 82 18.44 -15.69 -55.06
N THR A 83 17.51 -15.21 -55.89
CA THR A 83 16.22 -14.67 -55.43
C THR A 83 15.43 -15.70 -54.62
N ARG A 84 15.32 -16.96 -55.08
CA ARG A 84 14.70 -18.05 -54.33
C ARG A 84 15.39 -18.32 -52.99
N THR A 85 16.71 -18.18 -52.95
CA THR A 85 17.50 -18.35 -51.72
C THR A 85 17.23 -17.21 -50.73
N PHE A 86 17.21 -15.97 -51.21
CA PHE A 86 16.86 -14.81 -50.38
C PHE A 86 15.41 -14.84 -49.92
N ASP A 87 14.47 -15.32 -50.73
CA ASP A 87 13.06 -15.48 -50.32
C ASP A 87 12.93 -16.45 -49.14
N ARG A 88 13.66 -17.57 -49.17
CA ARG A 88 13.71 -18.49 -48.03
C ARG A 88 14.35 -17.84 -46.80
N ARG A 89 15.45 -17.11 -46.96
CA ARG A 89 16.14 -16.40 -45.86
C ARG A 89 15.28 -15.30 -45.25
N ILE A 90 14.57 -14.53 -46.06
CA ILE A 90 13.62 -13.51 -45.63
C ILE A 90 12.45 -14.17 -44.90
N GLY A 91 11.94 -15.30 -45.40
CA GLY A 91 10.92 -16.09 -44.73
C GLY A 91 11.36 -16.54 -43.33
N SER A 92 12.55 -17.12 -43.21
CA SER A 92 13.10 -17.53 -41.90
C SER A 92 13.37 -16.35 -40.97
N ALA A 93 13.89 -15.24 -41.50
CA ALA A 93 14.13 -14.02 -40.71
C ALA A 93 12.81 -13.40 -40.22
N SER A 94 11.76 -13.40 -41.05
CA SER A 94 10.43 -12.90 -40.68
C SER A 94 9.78 -13.77 -39.59
N ALA A 95 9.97 -15.09 -39.67
CA ALA A 95 9.54 -16.02 -38.61
C ALA A 95 10.29 -15.74 -37.30
N SER A 96 11.61 -15.54 -37.37
CA SER A 96 12.43 -15.16 -36.20
C SER A 96 11.99 -13.84 -35.56
N VAL A 97 11.67 -12.82 -36.37
CA VAL A 97 11.10 -11.55 -35.87
C VAL A 97 9.77 -11.78 -35.17
N SER A 98 8.89 -12.59 -35.76
CA SER A 98 7.56 -12.88 -35.19
C SER A 98 7.67 -13.62 -33.84
N GLU A 99 8.59 -14.57 -33.74
CA GLU A 99 8.91 -15.28 -32.50
C GLU A 99 9.48 -14.35 -31.44
N ALA A 100 10.50 -13.55 -31.79
CA ALA A 100 11.10 -12.56 -30.88
C ALA A 100 10.06 -11.55 -30.38
N ALA A 101 9.15 -11.09 -31.24
CA ALA A 101 8.05 -10.21 -30.89
C ALA A 101 7.02 -10.87 -29.96
N HIS A 102 6.77 -12.17 -30.10
CA HIS A 102 5.89 -12.89 -29.17
C HIS A 102 6.54 -13.03 -27.79
N VAL A 103 7.81 -13.44 -27.75
CA VAL A 103 8.61 -13.58 -26.52
C VAL A 103 8.72 -12.23 -25.79
N HIS A 104 9.02 -11.15 -26.51
CA HIS A 104 9.12 -9.80 -25.94
C HIS A 104 7.80 -9.37 -25.28
N ARG A 105 6.65 -9.51 -25.97
CA ARG A 105 5.33 -9.22 -25.40
C ARG A 105 5.03 -10.05 -24.15
N GLY A 106 5.43 -11.33 -24.15
CA GLY A 106 5.31 -12.19 -22.96
C GLY A 106 6.11 -11.65 -21.77
N HIS A 107 7.34 -11.21 -21.99
CA HIS A 107 8.17 -10.61 -20.94
C HIS A 107 7.66 -9.25 -20.45
N GLU A 108 7.04 -8.45 -21.30
CA GLU A 108 6.40 -7.19 -20.92
C GLU A 108 5.14 -7.43 -20.07
N ALA A 109 4.32 -8.42 -20.42
CA ALA A 109 3.15 -8.79 -19.66
C ALA A 109 3.53 -9.24 -18.22
N THR A 110 4.52 -10.11 -18.09
CA THR A 110 5.00 -10.55 -16.78
C THR A 110 5.65 -9.41 -15.98
N LEU A 111 6.32 -8.47 -16.65
CA LEU A 111 6.85 -7.27 -16.00
C LEU A 111 5.72 -6.41 -15.41
N ALA A 112 4.63 -6.22 -16.16
CA ALA A 112 3.47 -5.47 -15.69
C ALA A 112 2.82 -6.13 -14.46
N ASP A 113 2.72 -7.46 -14.46
CA ASP A 113 2.22 -8.22 -13.30
C ASP A 113 3.10 -8.05 -12.06
N LEU A 114 4.42 -8.15 -12.21
CA LEU A 114 5.36 -7.95 -11.11
C LEU A 114 5.31 -6.51 -10.57
N GLN A 115 5.14 -5.51 -11.43
CA GLN A 115 4.97 -4.12 -11.01
C GLN A 115 3.67 -3.92 -10.23
N ARG A 116 2.55 -4.53 -10.68
CA ARG A 116 1.28 -4.53 -9.93
C ARG A 116 1.45 -5.19 -8.56
N ALA A 117 2.12 -6.34 -8.50
CA ALA A 117 2.41 -7.05 -7.26
C ALA A 117 3.27 -6.21 -6.31
N ALA A 118 4.29 -5.50 -6.82
CA ALA A 118 5.13 -4.60 -6.03
C ALA A 118 4.33 -3.42 -5.44
N ARG A 119 3.44 -2.80 -6.23
CA ARG A 119 2.54 -1.74 -5.74
C ARG A 119 1.60 -2.27 -4.64
N LYS A 120 1.03 -3.46 -4.83
CA LYS A 120 0.17 -4.12 -3.83
C LYS A 120 0.94 -4.45 -2.56
N ALA A 121 2.19 -4.89 -2.68
CA ALA A 121 3.05 -5.16 -1.53
C ALA A 121 3.35 -3.89 -0.73
N LYS A 122 3.68 -2.78 -1.41
CA LYS A 122 3.88 -1.47 -0.78
C LYS A 122 2.62 -0.98 -0.06
N ALA A 123 1.46 -1.06 -0.71
CA ALA A 123 0.20 -0.68 -0.08
C ALA A 123 -0.12 -1.51 1.19
N ALA A 124 0.33 -2.77 1.25
CA ALA A 124 0.18 -3.60 2.45
C ALA A 124 1.17 -3.22 3.56
N GLU A 125 2.36 -2.76 3.21
CA GLU A 125 3.36 -2.19 4.12
C GLU A 125 2.83 -0.91 4.76
N ASP A 126 2.33 0.03 3.95
CA ASP A 126 1.74 1.29 4.41
C ASP A 126 0.54 1.08 5.37
N LYS A 127 -0.25 0.01 5.16
CA LYS A 127 -1.35 -0.35 6.06
C LYS A 127 -0.87 -0.81 7.43
N LEU A 128 0.25 -1.55 7.48
CA LEU A 128 0.84 -1.99 8.74
C LEU A 128 1.52 -0.84 9.48
N ASP A 129 2.16 0.07 8.76
CA ASP A 129 2.75 1.27 9.37
C ASP A 129 1.66 2.14 10.02
N LYS A 130 0.56 2.40 9.31
CA LYS A 130 -0.62 3.09 9.87
C LYS A 130 -1.22 2.36 11.08
N ALA A 131 -1.25 1.02 11.06
CA ALA A 131 -1.74 0.24 12.21
C ALA A 131 -0.78 0.33 13.41
N GLY A 132 0.53 0.34 13.16
CA GLY A 132 1.56 0.54 14.18
C GLY A 132 1.49 1.92 14.82
N GLU A 133 1.36 2.98 14.02
CA GLU A 133 1.17 4.36 14.50
C GLU A 133 -0.08 4.48 15.38
N LYS A 134 -1.22 3.92 14.93
CA LYS A 134 -2.45 3.90 15.73
C LYS A 134 -2.28 3.16 17.06
N ALA A 135 -1.58 2.03 17.07
CA ALA A 135 -1.31 1.29 18.29
C ALA A 135 -0.42 2.07 19.27
N LEU A 136 0.59 2.78 18.76
CA LEU A 136 1.45 3.66 19.56
C LEU A 136 0.68 4.85 20.14
N HIS A 137 -0.14 5.53 19.34
CA HIS A 137 -0.99 6.62 19.82
C HIS A 137 -2.00 6.15 20.86
N ALA A 138 -2.64 5.00 20.65
CA ALA A 138 -3.57 4.44 21.63
C ALA A 138 -2.87 4.10 22.96
N ARG A 139 -1.64 3.61 22.92
CA ARG A 139 -0.81 3.37 24.11
C ARG A 139 -0.42 4.68 24.79
N ALA A 140 0.04 5.68 24.04
CA ALA A 140 0.40 6.99 24.57
C ALA A 140 -0.80 7.64 25.30
N ALA A 141 -1.96 7.66 24.66
CA ALA A 141 -3.19 8.20 25.26
C ALA A 141 -3.66 7.43 26.51
N ARG A 142 -3.34 6.13 26.64
CA ARG A 142 -3.58 5.37 27.87
C ARG A 142 -2.59 5.75 28.98
N LEU A 143 -1.32 5.92 28.62
CA LEU A 143 -0.27 6.32 29.57
C LEU A 143 -0.49 7.73 30.09
N GLU A 144 -0.92 8.66 29.23
CA GLU A 144 -1.30 10.03 29.61
C GLU A 144 -2.46 10.00 30.61
N ARG A 145 -3.57 9.30 30.29
CA ARG A 145 -4.70 9.16 31.22
C ARG A 145 -4.31 8.51 32.56
N ALA A 146 -3.46 7.48 32.53
CA ALA A 146 -2.98 6.86 33.76
C ALA A 146 -2.11 7.83 34.59
N ALA A 147 -1.34 8.71 33.95
CA ALA A 147 -0.56 9.74 34.63
C ALA A 147 -1.48 10.83 35.24
N ASP A 148 -2.51 11.24 34.51
CA ASP A 148 -3.52 12.21 34.97
C ASP A 148 -4.28 11.66 36.19
N GLU A 149 -4.72 10.39 36.13
CA GLU A 149 -5.38 9.72 37.27
C GLU A 149 -4.49 9.67 38.53
N VAL A 150 -3.18 9.46 38.38
CA VAL A 150 -2.22 9.49 39.49
C VAL A 150 -2.05 10.89 40.05
N ALA A 151 -1.99 11.91 39.18
CA ALA A 151 -1.90 13.31 39.56
C ALA A 151 -3.15 13.77 40.30
N ASP A 152 -4.34 13.43 39.80
CA ASP A 152 -5.63 13.72 40.42
C ASP A 152 -5.76 13.01 41.77
N GLY A 153 -5.38 11.73 41.86
CA GLY A 153 -5.35 11.00 43.12
C GLY A 153 -4.40 11.62 44.15
N TYR A 154 -3.26 12.17 43.71
CA TYR A 154 -2.35 12.93 44.58
C TYR A 154 -2.96 14.26 45.02
N ALA A 155 -3.59 15.01 44.11
CA ALA A 155 -4.26 16.26 44.41
C ALA A 155 -5.40 16.05 45.43
N VAL A 156 -6.27 15.05 45.23
CA VAL A 156 -7.34 14.69 46.17
C VAL A 156 -6.78 14.38 47.55
N ARG A 157 -5.72 13.57 47.66
CA ARG A 157 -5.08 13.28 48.96
C ARG A 157 -4.50 14.52 49.62
N ARG A 158 -3.85 15.40 48.86
CA ARG A 158 -3.29 16.67 49.37
C ARG A 158 -4.37 17.61 49.87
N PHE A 159 -5.48 17.76 49.14
CA PHE A 159 -6.58 18.61 49.57
C PHE A 159 -7.36 18.00 50.75
N ALA A 160 -7.50 16.67 50.80
CA ALA A 160 -8.10 15.98 51.94
C ALA A 160 -7.26 16.11 53.22
N THR A 161 -5.93 16.00 53.14
CA THR A 161 -5.06 16.24 54.30
C THR A 161 -5.02 17.70 54.70
N ALA A 162 -5.02 18.64 53.75
CA ALA A 162 -5.12 20.07 54.05
C ALA A 162 -6.47 20.44 54.72
N ALA A 163 -7.58 19.80 54.32
CA ALA A 163 -8.87 19.95 54.99
C ALA A 163 -8.89 19.39 56.41
N GLY A 164 -8.13 18.32 56.68
CA GLY A 164 -7.93 17.80 58.04
C GLY A 164 -7.16 18.77 58.94
N TRP A 165 -6.17 19.48 58.41
CA TRP A 165 -5.41 20.49 59.16
C TRP A 165 -6.21 21.80 59.34
N ALA A 166 -7.05 22.17 58.37
CA ALA A 166 -7.98 23.29 58.52
C ALA A 166 -9.15 22.97 59.47
N GLY A 167 -9.56 21.70 59.55
CA GLY A 167 -10.53 21.20 60.52
C GLY A 167 -9.99 21.27 61.95
N ASP A 168 -8.75 20.85 62.19
CA ASP A 168 -8.11 20.88 63.52
C ASP A 168 -7.81 22.32 63.98
N ALA A 169 -7.33 23.19 63.08
CA ALA A 169 -7.23 24.64 63.36
C ALA A 169 -8.60 25.32 63.51
N GLY A 170 -9.66 24.71 62.97
CA GLY A 170 -11.05 25.16 63.07
C GLY A 170 -11.76 24.70 64.34
N VAL A 171 -11.35 23.61 65.00
CA VAL A 171 -11.95 23.20 66.29
C VAL A 171 -11.50 24.12 67.42
N ASP A 172 -10.23 24.56 67.41
CA ASP A 172 -9.74 25.56 68.37
C ASP A 172 -10.25 26.98 68.05
N ALA A 173 -10.54 27.30 66.79
CA ALA A 173 -11.17 28.57 66.40
C ALA A 173 -12.72 28.57 66.59
N ALA A 174 -13.39 27.41 66.50
CA ALA A 174 -14.84 27.29 66.70
C ALA A 174 -15.25 27.46 68.17
N ALA A 175 -14.35 27.17 69.11
CA ALA A 175 -14.54 27.55 70.52
C ALA A 175 -14.49 29.09 70.73
N HIS A 176 -13.83 29.83 69.84
CA HIS A 176 -13.77 31.30 69.89
C HIS A 176 -14.75 32.03 68.96
N ALA A 177 -15.37 31.32 68.01
CA ALA A 177 -16.37 31.87 67.08
C ALA A 177 -17.84 31.59 67.49
N ALA A 178 -18.09 30.99 68.66
CA ALA A 178 -19.44 30.82 69.22
C ALA A 178 -20.03 32.14 69.81
N GLY A 179 -19.34 33.27 69.67
CA GLY A 179 -19.71 34.56 70.27
C GLY A 179 -20.25 35.62 69.30
N HIS A 180 -20.20 35.45 67.98
CA HIS A 180 -20.68 36.53 67.10
C HIS A 180 -21.25 36.10 65.74
N ALA A 181 -22.56 36.37 65.64
CA ALA A 181 -23.32 36.74 64.45
C ALA A 181 -23.68 35.64 63.43
N GLY A 182 -24.98 35.37 63.35
CA GLY A 182 -25.59 34.72 62.20
C GLY A 182 -25.65 35.63 60.97
N ALA A 183 -25.56 35.00 59.80
CA ALA A 183 -26.05 35.45 58.49
C ALA A 183 -25.94 34.24 57.54
N GLN A 184 -27.02 33.54 57.19
CA GLN A 184 -27.93 33.77 56.04
C GLN A 184 -27.87 32.53 55.10
N PRO A 185 -28.83 31.58 55.17
CA PRO A 185 -28.87 30.38 54.32
C PRO A 185 -29.40 30.63 52.89
N GLU A 186 -29.66 31.88 52.50
CA GLU A 186 -30.31 32.21 51.22
C GLU A 186 -29.33 32.26 50.04
N ALA A 187 -28.03 32.45 50.28
CA ALA A 187 -27.03 32.57 49.20
C ALA A 187 -26.67 31.22 48.54
N THR A 188 -26.79 30.11 49.26
CA THR A 188 -26.52 28.77 48.71
C THR A 188 -27.70 28.24 47.86
N ALA A 189 -28.94 28.60 48.21
CA ALA A 189 -30.12 28.22 47.44
C ALA A 189 -30.20 28.91 46.07
N ALA A 190 -29.72 30.16 45.97
CA ALA A 190 -29.70 30.89 44.70
C ALA A 190 -28.69 30.32 43.68
N PHE A 191 -27.57 29.75 44.16
CA PHE A 191 -26.55 29.14 43.31
C PHE A 191 -27.01 27.78 42.74
N ASP A 192 -27.65 26.95 43.56
CA ASP A 192 -28.21 25.65 43.10
C ASP A 192 -29.38 25.83 42.11
N ALA A 193 -30.19 26.88 42.27
CA ALA A 193 -31.25 27.23 41.31
C ALA A 193 -30.68 27.66 39.94
N GLN A 194 -29.48 28.24 39.92
CA GLN A 194 -28.83 28.71 38.69
C GLN A 194 -28.08 27.59 37.94
N MET A 195 -27.67 26.52 38.63
CA MET A 195 -27.04 25.33 38.03
C MET A 195 -28.04 24.27 37.55
N GLY A 196 -29.28 24.28 38.05
CA GLY A 196 -30.34 23.33 37.64
C GLY A 196 -31.13 23.72 36.38
N ALA A 197 -30.93 24.93 35.85
CA ALA A 197 -31.68 25.45 34.71
C ALA A 197 -30.79 25.60 33.46
N HIS A 198 -30.44 24.48 32.84
CA HIS A 198 -30.04 24.47 31.42
C HIS A 198 -30.92 23.48 30.63
N PRO A 199 -31.65 23.94 29.60
CA PRO A 199 -32.63 23.11 28.90
C PRO A 199 -31.98 22.00 28.07
N ALA A 200 -32.59 20.82 28.14
CA ALA A 200 -32.41 19.71 27.23
C ALA A 200 -32.79 20.14 25.80
N GLY A 201 -31.80 20.59 25.03
CA GLY A 201 -31.90 20.82 23.59
C GLY A 201 -31.37 19.61 22.83
N ALA A 202 -32.24 18.60 22.66
CA ALA A 202 -31.99 17.47 21.79
C ALA A 202 -32.36 17.85 20.33
N GLU A 203 -31.43 17.51 19.43
CA GLU A 203 -31.66 17.07 18.05
C GLU A 203 -31.83 18.11 16.92
N THR A 204 -30.69 18.60 16.41
CA THR A 204 -30.54 18.89 14.97
C THR A 204 -30.11 17.62 14.26
N GLY A 205 -30.77 17.31 13.14
CA GLY A 205 -30.59 16.07 12.40
C GLY A 205 -29.38 16.01 11.47
N ALA A 206 -29.40 14.91 10.69
CA ALA A 206 -28.69 14.64 9.44
C ALA A 206 -27.31 13.97 9.52
N THR A 207 -27.30 12.66 9.26
CA THR A 207 -26.53 11.98 8.18
C THR A 207 -27.24 10.64 7.92
N ALA A 208 -27.99 10.46 6.83
CA ALA A 208 -27.51 10.23 5.45
C ALA A 208 -26.51 9.06 5.38
N ASP A 209 -27.07 7.90 5.04
CA ASP A 209 -26.66 6.99 3.96
C ASP A 209 -25.17 6.60 3.83
N GLY A 210 -24.90 5.28 3.93
CA GLY A 210 -23.62 4.66 3.60
C GLY A 210 -23.75 3.13 3.49
N PRO A 211 -23.24 2.50 2.41
CA PRO A 211 -23.86 1.30 1.82
C PRO A 211 -23.36 -0.03 2.39
N ARG A 212 -24.21 -1.04 2.26
CA ARG A 212 -23.93 -2.47 2.52
C ARG A 212 -22.82 -3.00 1.61
N PRO A 213 -21.89 -3.83 2.10
CA PRO A 213 -20.99 -4.57 1.23
C PRO A 213 -21.73 -5.77 0.62
N ASP A 214 -21.88 -5.76 -0.70
CA ASP A 214 -22.24 -6.94 -1.49
C ASP A 214 -21.19 -8.03 -1.29
N GLU A 215 -21.63 -9.12 -0.67
CA GLU A 215 -20.92 -10.40 -0.62
C GLU A 215 -21.20 -11.14 -1.94
N SER A 216 -20.34 -10.93 -2.93
CA SER A 216 -20.27 -11.83 -4.09
C SER A 216 -19.13 -12.83 -3.88
N PRO A 217 -19.41 -14.16 -3.92
CA PRO A 217 -18.39 -15.17 -3.69
C PRO A 217 -17.37 -15.23 -4.84
N PRO A 218 -16.11 -15.65 -4.56
CA PRO A 218 -15.08 -15.71 -5.58
C PRO A 218 -15.40 -16.79 -6.62
N ALA A 219 -15.32 -16.39 -7.90
CA ALA A 219 -15.36 -17.27 -9.05
C ALA A 219 -14.25 -18.35 -8.96
N THR A 220 -14.68 -19.60 -9.05
CA THR A 220 -13.84 -20.79 -9.16
C THR A 220 -12.97 -20.68 -10.44
N PRO A 221 -11.65 -20.95 -10.39
CA PRO A 221 -10.86 -21.05 -11.60
C PRO A 221 -11.27 -22.30 -12.41
N PRO A 222 -11.26 -22.25 -13.76
CA PRO A 222 -11.54 -23.43 -14.56
C PRO A 222 -10.44 -24.48 -14.38
N ASP A 223 -10.88 -25.71 -14.16
CA ASP A 223 -10.06 -26.89 -14.01
C ASP A 223 -9.36 -27.20 -15.34
N ALA A 224 -8.05 -27.03 -15.37
CA ALA A 224 -7.20 -27.44 -16.49
C ALA A 224 -6.81 -28.91 -16.28
N SER A 225 -7.76 -29.82 -16.50
CA SER A 225 -7.45 -31.22 -16.75
C SER A 225 -7.44 -31.49 -18.25
N GLU A 226 -6.23 -31.62 -18.74
CA GLU A 226 -5.84 -32.23 -20.01
C GLU A 226 -6.62 -33.55 -20.22
N ARG A 227 -7.29 -33.75 -21.36
CA ARG A 227 -6.70 -34.39 -22.55
C ARG A 227 -5.79 -35.58 -22.20
N ARG A 228 -6.37 -36.78 -22.25
CA ARG A 228 -5.80 -38.12 -22.57
C ARG A 228 -7.03 -39.05 -22.64
N CYS A 229 -7.34 -39.81 -23.68
CA CYS A 229 -6.58 -40.39 -24.79
C CYS A 229 -7.38 -40.31 -26.09
#